data_AF-A0A0U1KMQ5-F1
#
_entry.id   AF-A0A0U1KMQ5-F1
#
_cell.length_a   1.000
_cell.length_b   1.000
_cell.length_c   1.000
_cell.angle_alpha   90.00
_cell.angle_beta   90.00
_cell.angle_gamma   90.00
#
_symmetry.space_group_name_H-M   'P 1'
#
loop_
_entity.id
_entity.type
_entity.pdbx_description
1 polymer ?
#
loop_
_entity_poly.entity_id
_entity_poly.type
_entity_poly.pdbx_seq_one_letter_code
_entity_poly.pdbx_strand_id
1 'polypeptide(L)' 'MVQDAKIIQLKTQLQTFLDQLDQLDPTNTSVEDVDQLLELIEKMEQALQEK' A
#
# COMPACT_ATOMS: atom_id res chain seq x y z
N MET A 1 17.39 9.43 11.76
CA MET A 1 18.10 8.69 10.70
C MET A 1 17.42 7.37 10.33
N VAL A 2 17.33 6.35 11.21
CA VAL A 2 16.65 5.07 10.87
C VAL A 2 15.12 5.21 10.73
N GLN A 3 14.49 6.01 11.60
CA GLN A 3 13.05 6.30 11.48
C GLN A 3 12.70 7.10 10.22
N ASP A 4 13.56 8.04 9.80
CA ASP A 4 13.33 8.83 8.58
C ASP A 4 13.34 7.95 7.32
N ALA A 5 14.27 6.98 7.27
CA ALA A 5 14.31 6.01 6.17
C ALA A 5 13.05 5.13 6.13
N LYS A 6 12.56 4.67 7.30
CA LYS A 6 11.32 3.88 7.41
C LYS A 6 10.09 4.70 6.98
N ILE A 7 10.03 5.97 7.36
CA ILE A 7 8.97 6.91 6.94
C ILE A 7 9.00 7.16 5.43
N ILE A 8 10.19 7.34 4.84
CA ILE A 8 10.34 7.53 3.38
C ILE A 8 9.88 6.28 2.63
N GLN A 9 10.28 5.09 3.08
CA GLN A 9 9.87 3.82 2.47
C GLN A 9 8.35 3.64 2.50
N LEU A 10 7.71 3.90 3.65
CA LEU A 10 6.26 3.81 3.78
C LEU A 10 5.55 4.81 2.88
N LYS A 11 6.05 6.04 2.76
CA LYS A 11 5.50 7.04 1.82
C LYS A 11 5.58 6.56 0.37
N THR A 12 6.68 5.94 -0.04
CA THR A 12 6.82 5.39 -1.40
C THR A 12 5.84 4.24 -1.66
N GLN A 13 5.64 3.35 -0.69
CA GLN A 13 4.67 2.25 -0.81
C GLN A 13 3.23 2.77 -0.90
N LEU A 14 2.91 3.80 -0.12
CA LEU A 14 1.58 4.43 -0.11
C LEU A 14 1.31 5.20 -1.41
N GLN A 15 2.32 5.87 -1.98
CA GLN A 15 2.20 6.48 -3.30
C GLN A 15 1.94 5.42 -4.39
N THR A 16 2.67 4.30 -4.34
CA THR A 16 2.48 3.19 -5.30
C THR A 16 1.08 2.59 -5.21
N PHE A 17 0.55 2.47 -3.99
CA PHE A 17 -0.83 2.05 -3.76
C PHE A 17 -1.85 3.02 -4.40
N LEU A 18 -1.68 4.32 -4.18
CA LEU A 18 -2.58 5.35 -4.74
C LEU A 18 -2.54 5.35 -6.27
N ASP A 19 -1.34 5.23 -6.86
CA ASP A 19 -1.18 5.19 -8.31
C ASP A 19 -1.85 3.94 -8.93
N GLN A 20 -1.84 2.81 -8.22
CA GLN A 20 -2.55 1.59 -8.63
C GLN A 20 -4.06 1.74 -8.47
N LEU A 21 -4.52 2.33 -7.36
CA LEU A 21 -5.93 2.60 -7.11
C LEU A 21 -6.54 3.53 -8.18
N ASP A 22 -5.81 4.57 -8.58
CA ASP A 22 -6.25 5.52 -9.63
C ASP A 22 -6.32 4.86 -11.03
N GLN A 23 -5.60 3.76 -11.24
CA GLN A 23 -5.62 3.00 -12.49
C GLN A 23 -6.66 1.89 -12.50
N LEU A 24 -7.31 1.60 -11.37
CA LEU A 24 -8.37 0.60 -11.32
C LEU A 24 -9.64 1.12 -11.97
N ASP A 25 -10.06 0.44 -13.03
CA ASP A 25 -11.37 0.63 -13.62
C ASP A 25 -12.39 -0.23 -12.85
N PRO A 26 -13.34 0.36 -12.11
CA PRO A 26 -14.30 -0.39 -11.30
C PRO A 26 -15.20 -1.32 -12.12
N THR A 27 -15.24 -1.20 -13.45
CA THR A 27 -15.96 -2.12 -14.33
C THR A 27 -15.17 -3.36 -14.75
N ASN A 28 -13.84 -3.32 -14.64
CA ASN A 28 -12.93 -4.41 -15.01
C ASN A 28 -12.10 -4.94 -13.83
N THR A 29 -12.17 -4.27 -12.67
CA THR A 29 -11.46 -4.65 -11.45
C THR A 29 -12.14 -5.84 -10.80
N SER A 30 -11.39 -6.93 -10.60
CA SER A 30 -11.88 -8.11 -9.90
C SER A 30 -11.79 -7.94 -8.38
N VAL A 31 -12.54 -8.74 -7.63
CA VAL A 31 -12.46 -8.76 -6.17
C VAL A 31 -11.04 -9.15 -5.71
N GLU A 32 -10.37 -10.01 -6.48
CA GLU A 32 -9.00 -10.47 -6.20
C GLU A 32 -7.96 -9.33 -6.34
N ASP A 33 -8.18 -8.39 -7.26
CA ASP A 33 -7.31 -7.21 -7.40
C ASP A 33 -7.47 -6.26 -6.19
N VAL A 34 -8.69 -6.15 -5.67
CA VAL A 34 -8.99 -5.37 -4.46
C VAL A 34 -8.37 -6.04 -3.24
N ASP A 35 -8.45 -7.37 -3.12
CA ASP A 35 -7.85 -8.12 -2.02
C ASP A 35 -6.32 -7.96 -1.98
N GLN A 36 -5.63 -7.93 -3.14
CA GLN A 36 -4.19 -7.67 -3.21
C GLN A 36 -3.82 -6.26 -2.75
N LEU A 37 -4.64 -5.28 -3.10
CA LEU A 37 -4.47 -3.89 -2.64
C LEU A 37 -4.64 -3.76 -1.13
N LEU A 38 -5.62 -4.47 -0.55
CA LEU A 38 -5.83 -4.51 0.90
C LEU A 38 -4.65 -5.19 1.62
N GLU A 39 -4.12 -6.28 1.07
CA GLU A 39 -2.95 -6.98 1.64
C GLU A 39 -1.70 -6.06 1.66
N LEU A 40 -1.56 -5.19 0.67
CA LEU A 40 -0.48 -4.20 0.62
C LEU A 40 -0.59 -3.17 1.77
N ILE A 41 -1.81 -2.74 2.08
CA ILE A 41 -2.07 -1.85 3.22
C ILE A 41 -1.78 -2.57 4.54
N GLU A 42 -2.27 -3.79 4.72
CA GLU A 42 -2.04 -4.55 5.95
C GLU A 42 -0.54 -4.76 6.23
N LYS A 43 0.26 -5.04 5.18
CA LYS A 43 1.73 -5.13 5.31
C LYS A 43 2.37 -3.82 5.76
N MET A 44 1.87 -2.67 5.27
CA MET A 44 2.33 -1.36 5.73
C MET A 44 1.96 -1.10 7.19
N GLU A 45 0.76 -1.48 7.62
CA GLU A 45 0.29 -1.34 9.00
C GLU A 45 1.07 -2.25 9.96
N GLN A 46 1.33 -3.50 9.59
CA GLN A 46 2.15 -4.43 10.36
C GLN A 46 3.58 -3.91 10.52
N ALA A 47 4.19 -3.40 9.44
CA ALA A 47 5.52 -2.80 9.50
C ALA A 47 5.60 -1.56 10.42
N LEU A 48 4.47 -0.87 10.62
CA LEU A 48 4.32 0.23 11.57
C LEU A 48 4.06 -0.24 13.01
N GLN A 49 3.34 -1.35 13.19
CA GLN A 49 2.99 -1.91 14.51
C GLN A 49 4.10 -2.76 15.14
N GLU A 50 5.01 -3.35 14.36
CA GLU A 50 6.21 -4.01 14.89
C GLU A 50 7.12 -2.96 15.56
N LYS A 51 6.98 -2.88 16.90
CA LYS A 51 7.83 -2.13 17.84
C LYS A 51 9.13 -2.88 18.14
#